data_AF-A0A7S0F2M4-F1
#
_entry.id   AF-A0A7S0F2M4-F1
#
_cell.length_a   1.000
_cell.length_b   1.000
_cell.length_c   1.000
_cell.angle_alpha   90.00
_cell.angle_beta   90.00
_cell.angle_gamma   90.00
#
_symmetry.space_group_name_H-M   'P 1'
#
loop_
_entity.id
_entity.type
_entity.pdbx_description
1 polymer ?
#
loop_
_entity_poly.entity_id
_entity_poly.type
_entity_poly.pdbx_seq_one_letter_code
_entity_poly.pdbx_strand_id
1 'polypeptide(L)'
;QQVRNIARRMVAQWGFGSKGLGGAPVAWEAPEGNGMMGPRAASAATEAAIDVEVQKVVEAAYARCYAALTENQALLDDLAQGMLEHETLDYVQLEAMKEAHLARHEFERAGSPDLVAA
;
A
#
# COMPACT_ATOMS: atom_id res chain seq x y z
N GLN A 1 -0.42 -2.90 13.22
CA GLN A 1 -1.02 -4.23 13.43
C GLN A 1 -1.90 -4.67 12.25
N GLN A 2 -2.85 -3.86 11.76
CA GLN A 2 -3.74 -4.25 10.65
C GLN A 2 -3.02 -4.63 9.35
N VAL A 3 -2.02 -3.83 8.93
CA VAL A 3 -1.24 -4.09 7.70
C VAL A 3 -0.59 -5.48 7.71
N ARG A 4 0.09 -5.84 8.81
CA ARG A 4 0.70 -7.17 8.97
C ARG A 4 -0.34 -8.29 8.91
N ASN A 5 -1.51 -8.11 9.55
CA ASN A 5 -2.56 -9.13 9.57
C ASN A 5 -3.11 -9.40 8.17
N ILE A 6 -3.36 -8.33 7.39
CA ILE A 6 -3.82 -8.46 6.00
C ILE A 6 -2.73 -9.15 5.16
N ALA A 7 -1.48 -8.71 5.25
CA ALA A 7 -0.36 -9.31 4.53
C ALA A 7 -0.17 -10.80 4.86
N ARG A 8 -0.32 -11.19 6.14
CA ARG A 8 -0.26 -12.61 6.54
C ARG A 8 -1.38 -13.42 5.93
N ARG A 9 -2.61 -12.91 5.88
CA ARG A 9 -3.72 -13.57 5.17
C ARG A 9 -3.45 -13.70 3.67
N MET A 10 -2.95 -12.64 3.04
CA MET A 10 -2.58 -12.67 1.63
C MET A 10 -1.59 -13.80 1.33
N VAL A 11 -0.56 -13.95 2.16
CA VAL A 11 0.50 -14.94 1.98
C VAL A 11 0.04 -16.35 2.38
N ALA A 12 -0.46 -16.51 3.61
CA ALA A 12 -0.73 -17.81 4.21
C ALA A 12 -2.10 -18.40 3.87
N GLN A 13 -3.08 -17.58 3.50
CA GLN A 13 -4.45 -18.02 3.19
C GLN A 13 -4.80 -17.86 1.71
N TRP A 14 -4.36 -16.77 1.05
CA TRP A 14 -4.77 -16.45 -0.33
C TRP A 14 -3.70 -16.75 -1.39
N GLY A 15 -2.50 -17.19 -1.00
CA GLY A 15 -1.48 -17.69 -1.94
C GLY A 15 -0.63 -16.62 -2.63
N PHE A 16 -0.59 -15.40 -2.11
CA PHE A 16 0.17 -14.28 -2.70
C PHE A 16 1.70 -14.44 -2.54
N GLY A 17 2.17 -15.37 -1.69
CA GLY A 17 3.59 -15.73 -1.53
C GLY A 17 4.03 -16.97 -2.32
N SER A 18 3.18 -17.53 -3.19
CA SER A 18 3.39 -18.85 -3.83
C SER A 18 4.73 -19.02 -4.56
N LYS A 19 5.30 -17.93 -5.13
CA LYS A 19 6.63 -17.96 -5.77
C LYS A 19 7.77 -18.15 -4.77
N GLY A 20 7.75 -17.43 -3.64
CA GLY A 20 8.75 -17.55 -2.58
C GLY A 20 8.59 -18.82 -1.73
N LEU A 21 7.38 -19.37 -1.69
CA LEU A 21 7.03 -20.58 -0.94
C LEU A 21 7.09 -21.88 -1.78
N GLY A 22 7.65 -21.81 -3.00
CA GLY A 22 7.94 -23.00 -3.81
C GLY A 22 6.72 -23.75 -4.36
N GLY A 23 5.62 -23.06 -4.68
CA GLY A 23 4.39 -23.70 -5.16
C GLY A 23 3.60 -24.43 -4.08
N ALA A 24 3.88 -24.13 -2.81
CA ALA A 24 3.18 -24.63 -1.64
C ALA A 24 1.64 -24.41 -1.68
N PRO A 25 0.87 -25.27 -0.99
CA PRO A 25 -0.59 -25.17 -0.98
C PRO A 25 -1.09 -23.82 -0.45
N VAL A 26 -2.16 -23.34 -1.10
CA VAL A 26 -2.91 -22.13 -0.75
C VAL A 26 -3.85 -22.46 0.41
N ALA A 27 -3.33 -22.58 1.63
CA ALA A 27 -4.06 -22.56 2.92
C ALA A 27 -3.19 -23.13 4.05
N TRP A 28 -2.16 -22.38 4.48
CA TRP A 28 -1.40 -22.70 5.69
C TRP A 28 -2.18 -22.41 6.98
N GLU A 29 -3.19 -21.54 6.89
CA GLU A 29 -4.02 -21.10 8.01
C GLU A 29 -5.50 -21.15 7.64
N ALA A 30 -6.35 -21.45 8.63
CA ALA A 30 -7.79 -21.33 8.52
C ALA A 30 -8.22 -19.85 8.34
N PRO A 31 -9.41 -19.56 7.78
CA PRO A 31 -9.90 -18.19 7.57
C PRO A 31 -9.92 -17.34 8.84
N GLU A 32 -10.28 -17.94 9.97
CA GLU A 32 -10.29 -17.32 11.31
C GLU A 32 -8.90 -17.27 11.97
N GLY A 33 -7.89 -17.87 11.33
CA GLY A 33 -6.56 -18.12 11.88
C GLY A 33 -6.53 -19.37 12.78
N ASN A 34 -5.36 -19.99 12.94
CA ASN A 34 -5.25 -21.25 13.70
C ASN A 34 -5.27 -21.05 15.23
N GLY A 35 -5.36 -19.83 15.74
CA GLY A 35 -5.22 -19.55 17.18
C GLY A 35 -3.87 -20.01 17.76
N MET A 36 -3.65 -19.81 19.07
CA MET A 36 -2.41 -20.21 19.75
C MET A 36 -2.27 -21.74 19.90
N MET A 37 -3.41 -22.47 19.86
CA MET A 37 -3.51 -23.91 20.15
C MET A 37 -4.00 -24.77 18.98
N GLY A 38 -4.26 -24.19 17.80
CA GLY A 38 -4.65 -24.98 16.64
C GLY A 38 -3.46 -25.72 16.02
N PRO A 39 -3.70 -26.75 15.19
CA PRO A 39 -2.62 -27.47 14.54
C PRO A 39 -1.77 -26.50 13.72
N ARG A 40 -0.46 -26.43 13.98
CA ARG A 40 0.47 -25.78 13.06
C ARG A 40 0.54 -26.64 11.81
N ALA A 41 -0.18 -26.24 10.76
CA ALA A 41 -0.07 -26.89 9.46
C ALA A 41 1.32 -26.63 8.83
N ALA A 42 1.95 -25.51 9.18
CA ALA A 42 3.27 -25.11 8.71
C ALA A 42 4.40 -25.57 9.65
N SER A 43 5.49 -26.06 9.06
CA SER A 43 6.74 -26.32 9.78
C SER A 43 7.40 -25.00 10.23
N ALA A 44 8.36 -25.04 11.16
CA ALA A 44 9.10 -23.84 11.56
C ALA A 44 9.83 -23.16 10.38
N ALA A 45 10.36 -23.96 9.44
CA ALA A 45 10.97 -23.44 8.22
C ALA A 45 9.95 -22.77 7.31
N THR A 46 8.73 -23.32 7.24
CA THR A 46 7.62 -22.75 6.47
C THR A 46 7.11 -21.44 7.09
N GLU A 47 6.96 -21.37 8.42
CA GLU A 47 6.57 -20.13 9.12
C GLU A 47 7.60 -19.01 8.88
N ALA A 48 8.90 -19.32 8.95
CA ALA A 48 9.94 -18.35 8.63
C ALA A 48 9.84 -17.87 7.18
N ALA A 49 9.54 -18.76 6.23
CA ALA A 49 9.33 -18.38 4.84
C ALA A 49 8.06 -17.52 4.64
N ILE A 50 6.97 -17.82 5.36
CA ILE A 50 5.75 -17.00 5.37
C ILE A 50 6.07 -15.60 5.89
N ASP A 51 6.78 -15.46 7.00
CA ASP A 51 7.15 -14.16 7.57
C ASP A 51 8.00 -13.33 6.60
N VAL A 52 8.94 -13.95 5.86
CA VAL A 52 9.72 -13.29 4.81
C VAL A 52 8.83 -12.75 3.69
N GLU A 53 7.88 -13.53 3.19
CA GLU A 53 6.95 -13.06 2.15
C GLU A 53 6.01 -11.97 2.67
N VAL A 54 5.56 -12.06 3.93
CA VAL A 54 4.77 -11.00 4.59
C VAL A 54 5.56 -9.71 4.64
N GLN A 55 6.84 -9.76 5.04
CA GLN A 55 7.70 -8.60 5.07
C GLN A 55 7.82 -7.94 3.69
N LYS A 56 8.05 -8.73 2.63
CA LYS A 56 8.12 -8.21 1.25
C LYS A 56 6.84 -7.49 0.83
N VAL A 57 5.67 -8.05 1.15
CA VAL A 57 4.38 -7.41 0.83
C VAL A 57 4.25 -6.07 1.55
N VAL A 58 4.59 -6.02 2.83
CA VAL A 58 4.50 -4.79 3.63
C VAL A 58 5.49 -3.74 3.14
N GLU A 59 6.73 -4.12 2.84
CA GLU A 59 7.76 -3.22 2.32
C GLU A 59 7.38 -2.63 0.96
N ALA A 60 6.87 -3.46 0.05
CA ALA A 60 6.42 -2.99 -1.26
C ALA A 60 5.23 -2.03 -1.15
N ALA A 61 4.25 -2.34 -0.29
CA ALA A 61 3.12 -1.47 -0.04
C ALA A 61 3.55 -0.12 0.59
N TYR A 62 4.49 -0.17 1.53
CA TYR A 62 5.06 1.03 2.15
C TYR A 62 5.79 1.89 1.12
N ALA A 63 6.71 1.31 0.34
CA ALA A 63 7.46 2.04 -0.67
C ALA A 63 6.55 2.70 -1.69
N ARG A 64 5.52 2.00 -2.17
CA ARG A 64 4.53 2.57 -3.09
C ARG A 64 3.74 3.71 -2.47
N CYS A 65 3.28 3.54 -1.22
CA CYS A 65 2.54 4.58 -0.51
C CYS A 65 3.41 5.82 -0.30
N TYR A 66 4.65 5.63 0.16
CA TYR A 66 5.60 6.71 0.38
C TYR A 66 5.92 7.47 -0.91
N ALA A 67 6.17 6.75 -2.01
CA ALA A 67 6.38 7.37 -3.32
C ALA A 67 5.16 8.18 -3.76
N ALA A 68 3.95 7.61 -3.70
CA ALA A 68 2.73 8.32 -4.08
C ALA A 68 2.48 9.57 -3.24
N LEU A 69 2.70 9.52 -1.92
CA LEU A 69 2.56 10.68 -1.04
C LEU A 69 3.62 11.75 -1.34
N THR A 70 4.88 11.34 -1.56
CA THR A 70 5.99 12.25 -1.85
C THR A 70 5.82 12.93 -3.20
N GLU A 71 5.42 12.19 -4.24
CA GLU A 71 5.11 12.72 -5.58
C GLU A 71 3.98 13.76 -5.53
N ASN A 72 3.06 13.64 -4.57
CA ASN A 72 1.92 14.53 -4.41
C ASN A 72 2.07 15.46 -3.18
N GLN A 73 3.31 15.73 -2.74
CA GLN A 73 3.56 16.52 -1.52
C GLN A 73 2.86 17.88 -1.53
N ALA A 74 2.82 18.58 -2.67
CA ALA A 74 2.13 19.87 -2.78
C ALA A 74 0.61 19.77 -2.52
N LEU A 75 -0.03 18.67 -2.89
CA LEU A 75 -1.44 18.42 -2.54
C LEU A 75 -1.60 18.19 -1.03
N LEU A 76 -0.65 17.49 -0.40
CA LEU A 76 -0.66 17.26 1.05
C LEU A 76 -0.49 18.57 1.82
N ASP A 77 0.35 19.48 1.33
CA ASP A 77 0.56 20.81 1.91
C ASP A 77 -0.73 21.66 1.79
N ASP A 78 -1.38 21.66 0.63
CA ASP A 78 -2.68 22.32 0.42
C ASP A 78 -3.76 21.78 1.37
N LEU A 79 -3.82 20.45 1.55
CA LEU A 79 -4.73 19.80 2.47
C LEU A 79 -4.45 20.20 3.93
N ALA A 80 -3.19 20.20 4.34
CA ALA A 80 -2.81 20.59 5.69
C ALA A 80 -3.19 22.06 5.97
N GLN A 81 -2.95 22.96 5.01
CA GLN A 81 -3.36 24.35 5.11
C GLN A 81 -4.88 24.49 5.20
N GLY A 82 -5.63 23.78 4.35
CA GLY A 82 -7.08 23.77 4.40
C GLY A 82 -7.64 23.27 5.74
N MET A 83 -7.00 22.26 6.35
CA MET A 83 -7.38 21.78 7.69
C MET A 83 -7.09 22.79 8.79
N LEU A 84 -6.04 23.61 8.68
CA LEU A 84 -5.78 24.70 9.63
C LEU A 84 -6.84 25.80 9.56
N GLU A 85 -7.37 26.06 8.37
CA GLU A 85 -8.37 27.11 8.14
C GLU A 85 -9.80 26.67 8.48
N HIS A 86 -10.15 25.42 8.17
CA HIS A 86 -11.53 24.93 8.24
C HIS A 86 -11.77 23.86 9.32
N GLU A 87 -10.72 23.39 10.01
CA GLU A 87 -10.69 22.29 11.00
C GLU A 87 -11.10 20.91 10.45
N THR A 88 -12.02 20.86 9.48
CA THR A 88 -12.48 19.66 8.79
C THR A 88 -12.63 19.96 7.31
N LEU A 89 -12.15 19.03 6.48
CA LEU A 89 -12.36 19.04 5.04
C LEU A 89 -13.31 17.89 4.68
N ASP A 90 -14.34 18.18 3.91
CA ASP A 90 -15.23 17.17 3.35
C ASP A 90 -14.70 16.60 2.03
N TYR A 91 -15.42 15.62 1.50
CA TYR A 91 -15.06 14.96 0.24
C TYR A 91 -15.05 15.93 -0.96
N VAL A 92 -15.98 16.88 -1.02
CA VAL A 92 -16.09 17.82 -2.15
C VAL A 92 -14.90 18.77 -2.16
N GLN A 93 -14.50 19.26 -0.98
CA GLN A 93 -13.32 20.10 -0.82
C GLN A 93 -12.03 19.35 -1.19
N LEU A 94 -11.86 18.11 -0.71
CA LEU A 94 -10.72 17.26 -1.06
C LEU A 94 -10.65 17.02 -2.57
N GLU A 95 -11.77 16.70 -3.21
CA GLU A 95 -11.81 16.43 -4.63
C GLU A 95 -11.46 17.69 -5.44
N ALA A 96 -11.97 18.86 -5.06
CA ALA A 96 -11.61 20.13 -5.69
C ALA A 96 -10.11 20.44 -5.56
N MET A 97 -9.49 20.20 -4.40
CA MET A 97 -8.06 20.38 -4.19
C MET A 97 -7.23 19.42 -5.06
N LYS A 98 -7.65 18.16 -5.16
CA LYS A 98 -7.03 17.14 -6.02
C LYS A 98 -7.08 17.54 -7.49
N GLU A 99 -8.25 17.95 -8.01
CA GLU A 99 -8.40 18.41 -9.40
C GLU A 99 -7.55 19.67 -9.68
N ALA A 100 -7.51 20.63 -8.74
CA ALA A 100 -6.65 21.79 -8.85
C ALA A 100 -5.16 21.43 -8.90
N HIS A 101 -4.72 20.47 -8.09
CA HIS A 101 -3.35 19.96 -8.11
C HIS A 101 -3.01 19.29 -9.45
N LEU A 102 -3.88 18.41 -9.96
CA LEU A 102 -3.68 17.73 -11.24
C LEU A 102 -3.58 18.73 -12.40
N ALA A 103 -4.46 19.74 -12.44
CA ALA A 103 -4.42 20.78 -13.46
C ALA A 103 -3.08 21.53 -13.44
N ARG A 104 -2.58 21.95 -12.27
CA ARG A 104 -1.25 22.60 -12.15
C ARG A 104 -0.13 21.71 -12.71
N HIS A 105 -0.16 20.43 -12.38
CA HIS A 105 0.85 19.47 -12.82
C HIS A 105 0.82 19.20 -14.34
N GLU A 106 -0.37 19.26 -14.96
CA GLU A 106 -0.55 19.18 -16.41
C GLU A 106 -0.01 20.43 -17.12
N PHE A 107 -0.27 21.62 -16.58
CA PHE A 107 0.28 22.87 -17.11
C PHE A 107 1.82 22.89 -17.05
N GLU A 108 2.41 22.42 -15.95
CA GLU A 108 3.87 22.31 -15.81
C GLU A 108 4.49 21.34 -16.82
N ARG A 109 3.84 20.19 -17.08
CA ARG A 109 4.31 19.27 -18.12
C ARG A 109 4.15 19.84 -19.53
N ALA A 110 3.03 20.51 -19.82
CA ALA A 110 2.76 21.09 -21.14
C ALA A 110 3.62 22.32 -21.43
N GLY A 111 4.02 23.07 -20.40
CA GLY A 111 4.92 24.22 -20.51
C GLY A 111 6.42 23.88 -20.54
N SER A 112 6.79 22.61 -20.35
CA SER A 112 8.20 22.19 -20.37
C SER A 112 8.70 22.03 -21.81
N PRO A 113 9.71 22.80 -22.27
CA PRO A 113 10.17 22.80 -23.67
C PRO A 113 10.74 21.46 -24.18
N ASP A 114 11.06 20.53 -23.27
CA ASP A 114 11.81 19.31 -23.57
C ASP A 114 10.97 18.16 -24.19
N LEU A 115 9.65 18.30 -24.29
CA LEU A 115 8.75 17.28 -24.87
C LEU A 115 8.37 17.52 -26.34
N VAL A 116 8.80 18.63 -26.94
CA VAL A 116 8.50 18.96 -28.35
C VAL A 116 9.61 18.49 -29.31
N ALA A 117 10.69 17.88 -28.80
CA ALA A 117 11.89 17.55 -29.59
C ALA A 117 12.29 16.05 -29.60
N ALA A 118 11.32 15.13 -29.53
CA ALA A 118 11.54 13.70 -29.80
C ALA A 118 10.51 13.20 -30.82
#